data_AF-A0AA41W3C9-F1
#
_entry.id   AF-A0AA41W3C9-F1
#
_cell.length_a   1.000
_cell.length_b   1.000
_cell.length_c   1.000
_cell.angle_alpha   90.00
_cell.angle_beta   90.00
_cell.angle_gamma   90.00
#
_symmetry.space_group_name_H-M   'P 1'
#
loop_
_entity.id
_entity.type
_entity.pdbx_description
1 polymer ?
#
loop_
_entity_poly.entity_id
_entity_poly.type
_entity_poly.pdbx_seq_one_letter_code
_entity_poly.pdbx_strand_id
1 'polypeptide(L)'
;MEKNQSQTGLKSFSTFAAVGDTNTRKKEIAAFLAQTSHETTGGWATAPGGPYSWGYCFVQEKNPASNYCQSSTQYPCASGKSYYGRGPIQISWNYNYGQAAQALQVGILTNPDLVAQDPIISFKTAFWFWMTSQSPKPSCHDVIVGQWQPSATDVSAGRLPGYGVLTNIINGGIECNKGANDSGKDRIGFYQRYCSLMGVSVGDNLDCYYQKPFVV
;
A
#
# COMPACT_ATOMS: atom_id res chain seq x y z
N MET A 1 2.77 9.72 -32.39
CA MET A 1 1.66 8.86 -31.91
C MET A 1 1.60 9.01 -30.40
N GLU A 2 0.98 10.08 -29.92
CA GLU A 2 0.91 10.44 -28.48
C GLU A 2 -0.52 10.87 -28.16
N LYS A 3 -1.38 9.91 -27.85
CA LYS A 3 -2.67 10.13 -27.17
C LYS A 3 -3.01 8.84 -26.42
N ASN A 4 -2.79 8.79 -25.11
CA ASN A 4 -3.56 7.99 -24.12
C ASN A 4 -2.89 7.85 -22.73
N GLN A 5 -2.32 8.93 -22.15
CA GLN A 5 -1.91 8.90 -20.73
C GLN A 5 -2.72 9.84 -19.81
N SER A 6 -3.62 10.67 -20.34
CA SER A 6 -4.34 11.68 -19.53
C SER A 6 -5.71 11.24 -18.98
N GLN A 7 -6.16 10.00 -19.24
CA GLN A 7 -7.43 9.46 -18.69
C GLN A 7 -7.25 8.25 -17.77
N THR A 8 -6.02 7.75 -17.60
CA THR A 8 -5.74 6.47 -16.93
C THR A 8 -5.80 6.57 -15.40
N GLY A 9 -5.40 7.70 -14.80
CA GLY A 9 -5.34 7.83 -13.32
C GLY A 9 -6.69 7.68 -12.60
N LEU A 10 -7.75 8.33 -13.10
CA LEU A 10 -9.09 8.24 -12.50
C LEU A 10 -9.90 7.04 -12.98
N LYS A 11 -9.69 6.58 -14.22
CA LYS A 11 -10.29 5.31 -14.71
C LYS A 11 -9.73 4.09 -13.98
N SER A 12 -8.47 4.15 -13.51
CA SER A 12 -7.82 3.05 -12.79
C SER A 12 -8.53 2.66 -11.50
N PHE A 13 -9.18 3.61 -10.79
CA PHE A 13 -9.88 3.28 -9.55
C PHE A 13 -11.27 2.68 -9.75
N SER A 14 -11.81 2.70 -10.97
CA SER A 14 -13.14 2.16 -11.23
C SER A 14 -13.24 0.64 -11.06
N THR A 15 -12.11 -0.06 -11.08
CA THR A 15 -12.04 -1.52 -10.87
C THR A 15 -11.83 -1.90 -9.40
N PHE A 16 -11.42 -0.95 -8.53
CA PHE A 16 -11.28 -1.20 -7.10
C PHE A 16 -12.62 -1.65 -6.51
N ALA A 17 -12.62 -2.81 -5.84
CA ALA A 17 -13.81 -3.44 -5.28
C ALA A 17 -14.93 -3.69 -6.30
N ALA A 18 -14.61 -3.79 -7.59
CA ALA A 18 -15.56 -4.04 -8.67
C ALA A 18 -15.23 -5.30 -9.51
N VAL A 19 -14.08 -5.93 -9.26
CA VAL A 19 -13.65 -7.17 -9.94
C VAL A 19 -14.02 -8.41 -9.14
N GLY A 20 -14.41 -9.48 -9.84
CA GLY A 20 -14.77 -10.77 -9.22
C GLY A 20 -16.16 -10.77 -8.58
N ASP A 21 -16.42 -11.81 -7.78
CA ASP A 21 -17.67 -11.98 -7.04
C ASP A 21 -17.74 -11.04 -5.81
N THR A 22 -18.85 -11.10 -5.07
CA THR A 22 -19.04 -10.25 -3.88
C THR A 22 -17.98 -10.51 -2.81
N ASN A 23 -17.50 -11.75 -2.67
CA ASN A 23 -16.49 -12.09 -1.67
C ASN A 23 -15.12 -11.53 -2.07
N THR A 24 -14.73 -11.61 -3.35
CA THR A 24 -13.51 -10.99 -3.87
C THR A 24 -13.51 -9.48 -3.62
N ARG A 25 -14.62 -8.80 -3.93
CA ARG A 25 -14.74 -7.34 -3.73
C ARG A 25 -14.63 -6.95 -2.25
N LYS A 26 -15.31 -7.66 -1.36
CA LYS A 26 -15.20 -7.47 0.09
C LYS A 26 -13.77 -7.73 0.58
N LYS A 27 -13.12 -8.78 0.07
CA LYS A 27 -11.75 -9.15 0.43
C LYS A 27 -10.75 -8.07 0.02
N GLU A 28 -10.92 -7.47 -1.16
CA GLU A 28 -10.12 -6.32 -1.60
C GLU A 28 -10.30 -5.12 -0.66
N ILE A 29 -11.54 -4.76 -0.33
CA ILE A 29 -11.81 -3.66 0.62
C ILE A 29 -11.15 -3.96 1.97
N ALA A 30 -11.35 -5.17 2.51
CA ALA A 30 -10.76 -5.58 3.79
C ALA A 30 -9.22 -5.51 3.75
N ALA A 31 -8.59 -5.97 2.67
CA ALA A 31 -7.15 -5.95 2.53
C ALA A 31 -6.58 -4.53 2.41
N PHE A 32 -7.20 -3.68 1.59
CA PHE A 32 -6.81 -2.27 1.44
C PHE A 32 -6.92 -1.52 2.77
N LEU A 33 -8.07 -1.64 3.45
CA LEU A 33 -8.29 -1.01 4.74
C LEU A 33 -7.32 -1.56 5.79
N ALA A 34 -7.00 -2.85 5.78
CA ALA A 34 -6.11 -3.45 6.75
C ALA A 34 -4.66 -2.97 6.60
N GLN A 35 -4.15 -2.97 5.37
CA GLN A 35 -2.81 -2.48 5.09
C GLN A 35 -2.67 -1.02 5.50
N THR A 36 -3.59 -0.17 5.05
CA THR A 36 -3.57 1.26 5.38
C THR A 36 -3.87 1.55 6.85
N SER A 37 -4.64 0.70 7.53
CA SER A 37 -4.84 0.80 8.99
C SER A 37 -3.56 0.54 9.75
N HIS A 38 -2.76 -0.45 9.35
CA HIS A 38 -1.45 -0.70 9.93
C HIS A 38 -0.52 0.49 9.75
N GLU A 39 -0.41 1.02 8.53
CA GLU A 39 0.43 2.20 8.22
C GLU A 39 0.11 3.42 9.09
N THR A 40 -1.12 3.49 9.61
CA THR A 40 -1.65 4.66 10.32
C THR A 40 -2.12 4.32 11.74
N THR A 41 -1.73 3.16 12.27
CA THR A 41 -2.28 2.64 13.52
C THR A 41 -1.88 3.47 14.73
N GLY A 42 -2.87 3.78 15.57
CA GLY A 42 -2.69 4.29 16.92
C GLY A 42 -2.92 3.23 17.99
N GLY A 43 -3.08 1.96 17.60
CA GLY A 43 -3.45 0.88 18.50
C GLY A 43 -2.34 0.47 19.46
N TRP A 44 -2.74 0.00 20.62
CA TRP A 44 -1.88 -0.68 21.60
C TRP A 44 -2.62 -1.90 22.16
N ALA A 45 -1.90 -2.78 22.86
CA ALA A 45 -2.43 -4.08 23.27
C ALA A 45 -3.75 -4.04 24.05
N THR A 46 -3.97 -3.00 24.86
CA THR A 46 -5.17 -2.80 25.70
C THR A 46 -6.05 -1.64 25.24
N ALA A 47 -5.92 -1.21 23.98
CA ALA A 47 -6.72 -0.12 23.46
C ALA A 47 -8.22 -0.45 23.51
N PRO A 48 -9.10 0.53 23.78
CA PRO A 48 -10.55 0.32 23.71
C PRO A 48 -10.94 -0.31 22.36
N GLY A 49 -11.64 -1.46 22.40
CA GLY A 49 -12.00 -2.22 21.19
C GLY A 49 -10.85 -3.03 20.56
N GLY A 50 -9.72 -3.16 21.24
CA GLY A 50 -8.52 -3.88 20.79
C GLY A 50 -7.64 -3.07 19.83
N PRO A 51 -6.37 -3.49 19.61
CA PRO A 51 -5.41 -2.75 18.78
C PRO A 51 -5.91 -2.52 17.35
N TYR A 52 -6.66 -3.48 16.80
CA TYR A 52 -7.12 -3.47 15.41
C TYR A 52 -8.36 -2.58 15.16
N SER A 53 -8.80 -1.83 16.17
CA SER A 53 -9.86 -0.81 16.04
C SER A 53 -9.30 0.61 15.87
N TRP A 54 -7.98 0.76 15.79
CA TRP A 54 -7.27 2.05 15.83
C TRP A 54 -6.47 2.37 14.56
N GLY A 55 -6.90 1.83 13.42
CA GLY A 55 -6.39 2.26 12.11
C GLY A 55 -6.77 3.71 11.80
N TYR A 56 -6.06 4.35 10.87
CA TYR A 56 -6.31 5.74 10.45
C TYR A 56 -6.15 6.79 11.56
N CYS A 57 -5.36 6.50 12.60
CA CYS A 57 -5.09 7.43 13.70
C CYS A 57 -4.07 8.51 13.31
N PHE A 58 -3.03 8.12 12.57
CA PHE A 58 -1.97 9.04 12.13
C PHE A 58 -2.08 9.37 10.64
N VAL A 59 -1.78 10.61 10.29
CA VAL A 59 -1.75 11.08 8.89
C VAL A 59 -0.33 11.20 8.36
N GLN A 60 0.66 11.43 9.23
CA GLN A 60 2.06 11.63 8.89
C GLN A 60 2.94 10.66 9.68
N GLU A 61 4.06 10.28 9.08
CA GLU A 61 5.08 9.45 9.71
C GLU A 61 5.55 10.09 11.01
N LYS A 62 5.63 9.28 12.07
CA LYS A 62 6.16 9.72 13.35
C LYS A 62 7.67 9.61 13.34
N ASN A 63 8.35 10.69 13.72
CA ASN A 63 9.81 10.75 13.89
C ASN A 63 10.58 10.27 12.63
N PRO A 64 10.38 10.91 11.47
CA PRO A 64 11.00 10.46 10.23
C PRO A 64 12.53 10.49 10.32
N ALA A 65 13.18 9.39 9.92
CA ALA A 65 14.62 9.23 10.02
C ALA A 65 15.41 10.03 8.96
N SER A 66 14.73 10.55 7.93
CA SER A 66 15.31 11.26 6.80
C SER A 66 14.28 12.17 6.14
N ASN A 67 14.71 12.95 5.15
CA ASN A 67 13.81 13.65 4.23
C ASN A 67 13.29 12.75 3.10
N TYR A 68 13.74 11.48 3.01
CA TYR A 68 13.37 10.52 1.96
C TYR A 68 13.52 11.08 0.54
N CYS A 69 14.59 11.86 0.34
CA CYS A 69 14.97 12.39 -0.95
C CYS A 69 16.11 11.56 -1.55
N GLN A 70 15.84 10.90 -2.67
CA GLN A 70 16.86 10.28 -3.51
C GLN A 70 17.13 11.18 -4.73
N SER A 71 18.41 11.38 -5.06
CA SER A 71 18.79 12.12 -6.26
C SER A 71 18.12 11.51 -7.50
N SER A 72 17.40 12.34 -8.26
CA SER A 72 16.66 11.94 -9.44
C SER A 72 16.49 13.13 -10.37
N THR A 73 16.73 12.92 -11.67
CA THR A 73 16.42 13.90 -12.72
C THR A 73 14.94 13.88 -13.09
N GLN A 74 14.28 12.72 -12.99
CA GLN A 74 12.88 12.53 -13.35
C GLN A 74 11.94 13.04 -12.26
N TYR A 75 12.26 12.78 -10.98
CA TYR A 75 11.46 13.18 -9.84
C TYR A 75 12.33 13.97 -8.85
N PRO A 76 12.80 15.17 -9.22
CA PRO A 76 13.70 15.95 -8.38
C PRO A 76 13.02 16.35 -7.07
N CYS A 77 13.79 16.35 -5.99
CA CYS A 77 13.31 16.82 -4.71
C CYS A 77 13.13 18.34 -4.73
N ALA A 78 11.96 18.82 -4.33
CA ALA A 78 11.70 20.24 -4.16
C ALA A 78 12.51 20.80 -2.98
N SER A 79 13.05 22.01 -3.15
CA SER A 79 13.87 22.67 -2.12
C SER A 79 13.10 22.80 -0.81
N GLY A 80 13.74 22.41 0.30
CA GLY A 80 13.16 22.47 1.65
C GLY A 80 12.00 21.50 1.91
N LYS A 81 11.73 20.56 1.00
CA LYS A 81 10.65 19.57 1.16
C LYS A 81 11.18 18.19 1.58
N SER A 82 10.33 17.47 2.31
CA SER A 82 10.58 16.09 2.76
C SER A 82 9.45 15.18 2.30
N TYR A 83 9.81 13.96 1.90
CA TYR A 83 8.96 12.94 1.32
C TYR A 83 8.77 11.75 2.27
N TYR A 84 8.71 12.02 3.57
CA TYR A 84 8.32 11.03 4.59
C TYR A 84 6.88 10.56 4.39
N GLY A 85 6.50 9.51 5.12
CA GLY A 85 5.18 8.88 5.02
C GLY A 85 4.03 9.85 5.25
N ARG A 86 3.08 9.91 4.31
CA ARG A 86 1.82 10.65 4.46
C ARG A 86 0.63 9.86 3.94
N GLY A 87 -0.53 10.12 4.55
CA GLY A 87 -1.81 9.54 4.16
C GLY A 87 -1.94 8.05 4.48
N PRO A 88 -3.02 7.40 4.00
CA PRO A 88 -3.37 6.03 4.37
C PRO A 88 -2.31 4.99 4.05
N ILE A 89 -1.59 5.14 2.93
CA ILE A 89 -0.54 4.19 2.53
C ILE A 89 0.87 4.64 2.98
N GLN A 90 0.96 5.71 3.77
CA GLN A 90 2.23 6.34 4.17
C GLN A 90 3.20 6.50 2.99
N ILE A 91 2.70 7.05 1.87
CA ILE A 91 3.51 7.21 0.66
C ILE A 91 4.79 7.97 1.00
N SER A 92 5.92 7.36 0.64
CA SER A 92 7.26 7.78 1.03
C SER A 92 8.18 7.80 -0.19
N TRP A 93 9.23 8.61 -0.14
CA TRP A 93 10.21 8.87 -1.21
C TRP A 93 9.73 9.73 -2.37
N ASN A 94 10.58 10.66 -2.80
CA ASN A 94 10.33 11.58 -3.92
C ASN A 94 9.91 10.88 -5.22
N TYR A 95 10.46 9.70 -5.52
CA TYR A 95 10.08 8.96 -6.73
C TYR A 95 8.64 8.43 -6.67
N ASN A 96 8.10 8.07 -5.50
CA ASN A 96 6.70 7.66 -5.37
C ASN A 96 5.78 8.86 -5.44
N TYR A 97 6.12 9.96 -4.74
CA TYR A 97 5.37 11.21 -4.85
C TYR A 97 5.36 11.73 -6.30
N GLY A 98 6.47 11.61 -7.03
CA GLY A 98 6.58 12.01 -8.43
C GLY A 98 5.70 11.18 -9.37
N GLN A 99 5.78 9.85 -9.28
CA GLN A 99 4.93 8.95 -10.07
C GLN A 99 3.44 9.17 -9.77
N ALA A 100 3.07 9.30 -8.49
CA ALA A 100 1.71 9.59 -8.06
C ALA A 100 1.24 10.98 -8.53
N ALA A 101 2.09 12.01 -8.42
CA ALA A 101 1.80 13.36 -8.92
C ALA A 101 1.46 13.35 -10.41
N GLN A 102 2.25 12.64 -11.20
CA GLN A 102 2.04 12.51 -12.65
C GLN A 102 0.73 11.77 -12.96
N ALA A 103 0.50 10.62 -12.33
CA ALA A 103 -0.68 9.79 -12.58
C ALA A 103 -1.99 10.47 -12.15
N LEU A 104 -1.97 11.20 -11.04
CA LEU A 104 -3.13 11.86 -10.45
C LEU A 104 -3.30 13.31 -10.91
N GLN A 105 -2.33 13.86 -11.63
CA GLN A 105 -2.27 15.26 -12.06
C GLN A 105 -2.40 16.25 -10.89
N VAL A 106 -1.65 16.01 -9.82
CA VAL A 106 -1.62 16.84 -8.60
C VAL A 106 -0.20 17.27 -8.25
N GLY A 107 -0.05 18.44 -7.64
CA GLY A 107 1.25 19.06 -7.33
C GLY A 107 2.00 18.47 -6.14
N ILE A 108 1.86 17.18 -5.82
CA ILE A 108 2.41 16.59 -4.58
C ILE A 108 3.93 16.38 -4.61
N LEU A 109 4.58 16.37 -5.78
CA LEU A 109 6.05 16.37 -5.83
C LEU A 109 6.63 17.72 -5.37
N THR A 110 6.01 18.83 -5.78
CA THR A 110 6.41 20.18 -5.41
C THR A 110 5.92 20.57 -4.01
N ASN A 111 4.74 20.09 -3.62
CA ASN A 111 4.15 20.32 -2.31
C ASN A 111 3.64 19.00 -1.68
N PRO A 112 4.54 18.18 -1.10
CA PRO A 112 4.17 16.87 -0.56
C PRO A 112 3.21 16.95 0.63
N ASP A 113 3.12 18.10 1.30
CA ASP A 113 2.23 18.32 2.44
C ASP A 113 0.74 18.22 2.06
N LEU A 114 0.40 18.39 0.78
CA LEU A 114 -0.96 18.20 0.27
C LEU A 114 -1.52 16.80 0.58
N VAL A 115 -0.68 15.77 0.62
CA VAL A 115 -1.09 14.40 0.96
C VAL A 115 -1.59 14.30 2.41
N ALA A 116 -1.13 15.19 3.30
CA ALA A 116 -1.58 15.25 4.69
C ALA A 116 -2.68 16.29 4.95
N GLN A 117 -2.90 17.24 4.03
CA GLN A 117 -3.82 18.37 4.21
C GLN A 117 -5.13 18.21 3.45
N ASP A 118 -5.11 17.53 2.30
CA ASP A 118 -6.29 17.27 1.48
C ASP A 118 -6.67 15.79 1.55
N PRO A 119 -7.80 15.42 2.17
CA PRO A 119 -8.19 14.02 2.33
C PRO A 119 -8.47 13.33 1.00
N ILE A 120 -8.92 14.05 -0.03
CA ILE A 120 -9.16 13.48 -1.36
C ILE A 120 -7.83 13.14 -2.03
N ILE A 121 -6.84 14.03 -1.96
CA ILE A 121 -5.49 13.74 -2.45
C ILE A 121 -4.88 12.58 -1.65
N SER A 122 -5.06 12.58 -0.33
CA SER A 122 -4.56 11.55 0.58
C SER A 122 -5.06 10.15 0.21
N PHE A 123 -6.36 9.97 0.01
CA PHE A 123 -6.89 8.68 -0.42
C PHE A 123 -6.53 8.35 -1.86
N LYS A 124 -6.47 9.34 -2.77
CA LYS A 124 -6.04 9.10 -4.16
C LYS A 124 -4.62 8.54 -4.24
N THR A 125 -3.68 8.96 -3.40
CA THR A 125 -2.33 8.38 -3.39
C THR A 125 -2.33 6.93 -2.90
N ALA A 126 -3.17 6.60 -1.92
CA ALA A 126 -3.34 5.24 -1.43
C ALA A 126 -3.94 4.31 -2.50
N PHE A 127 -5.02 4.75 -3.17
CA PHE A 127 -5.59 4.00 -4.29
C PHE A 127 -4.62 3.90 -5.46
N TRP A 128 -3.89 4.97 -5.78
CA TRP A 128 -2.86 4.93 -6.82
C TRP A 128 -1.82 3.85 -6.53
N PHE A 129 -1.27 3.81 -5.32
CA PHE A 129 -0.29 2.79 -4.94
C PHE A 129 -0.88 1.38 -5.03
N TRP A 130 -2.11 1.19 -4.53
CA TRP A 130 -2.79 -0.11 -4.54
C TRP A 130 -3.03 -0.65 -5.95
N MET A 131 -3.41 0.23 -6.88
CA MET A 131 -3.82 -0.13 -8.24
C MET A 131 -2.68 -0.10 -9.26
N THR A 132 -1.47 0.34 -8.89
CA THR A 132 -0.36 0.55 -9.82
C THR A 132 0.72 -0.50 -9.63
N SER A 133 1.03 -1.26 -10.68
CA SER A 133 2.19 -2.13 -10.71
C SER A 133 3.48 -1.32 -10.81
N GLN A 134 4.51 -1.75 -10.11
CA GLN A 134 5.84 -1.13 -10.10
C GLN A 134 6.86 -2.24 -10.28
N SER A 135 7.15 -2.58 -11.54
CA SER A 135 8.00 -3.73 -11.88
C SER A 135 9.28 -3.78 -11.04
N PRO A 136 9.60 -4.93 -10.42
CA PRO A 136 8.99 -6.25 -10.61
C PRO A 136 7.72 -6.52 -9.79
N LYS A 137 7.23 -5.56 -8.99
CA LYS A 137 6.04 -5.74 -8.16
C LYS A 137 4.76 -5.68 -9.00
N PRO A 138 3.84 -6.65 -8.87
CA PRO A 138 2.48 -6.49 -9.39
C PRO A 138 1.73 -5.41 -8.58
N SER A 139 0.54 -5.02 -9.02
CA SER A 139 -0.33 -4.20 -8.18
C SER A 139 -0.91 -5.03 -7.03
N CYS A 140 -1.21 -4.39 -5.90
CA CYS A 140 -1.93 -5.06 -4.80
C CYS A 140 -3.32 -5.53 -5.26
N HIS A 141 -3.96 -4.74 -6.13
CA HIS A 141 -5.23 -5.07 -6.77
C HIS A 141 -5.18 -6.43 -7.48
N ASP A 142 -4.26 -6.60 -8.44
CA ASP A 142 -4.19 -7.82 -9.25
C ASP A 142 -3.94 -9.05 -8.39
N VAL A 143 -3.17 -8.92 -7.32
CA VAL A 143 -2.94 -10.00 -6.35
C VAL A 143 -4.24 -10.39 -5.64
N ILE A 144 -4.92 -9.43 -5.01
CA ILE A 144 -6.05 -9.76 -4.11
C ILE A 144 -7.29 -10.22 -4.90
N VAL A 145 -7.43 -9.77 -6.14
CA VAL A 145 -8.53 -10.18 -7.04
C VAL A 145 -8.18 -11.41 -7.89
N GLY A 146 -6.99 -12.00 -7.70
CA GLY A 146 -6.59 -13.26 -8.32
C GLY A 146 -6.19 -13.16 -9.79
N GLN A 147 -5.79 -11.98 -10.26
CA GLN A 147 -5.31 -11.73 -11.63
C GLN A 147 -3.79 -11.81 -11.77
N TRP A 148 -3.04 -11.68 -10.67
CA TRP A 148 -1.59 -11.88 -10.69
C TRP A 148 -1.23 -13.36 -10.64
N GLN A 149 -0.51 -13.81 -11.66
CA GLN A 149 0.12 -15.13 -11.68
C GLN A 149 1.60 -14.99 -11.29
N PRO A 150 2.08 -15.65 -10.21
CA PRO A 150 3.48 -15.59 -9.81
C PRO A 150 4.38 -16.21 -10.88
N SER A 151 5.51 -15.56 -11.16
CA SER A 151 6.56 -16.13 -12.01
C SER A 151 7.31 -17.26 -11.30
N ALA A 152 8.15 -18.02 -12.03
CA ALA A 152 9.05 -18.99 -11.41
C ALA A 152 10.00 -18.33 -10.37
N THR A 153 10.41 -17.09 -10.61
CA THR A 153 11.21 -16.30 -9.65
C THR A 153 10.41 -15.95 -8.39
N ASP A 154 9.11 -15.68 -8.52
CA ASP A 154 8.24 -15.43 -7.36
C ASP A 154 8.01 -16.71 -6.55
N VAL A 155 7.69 -17.81 -7.21
CA VAL A 155 7.48 -19.11 -6.55
C VAL A 155 8.74 -19.54 -5.79
N SER A 156 9.91 -19.48 -6.41
CA SER A 156 11.20 -19.82 -5.75
C SER A 156 11.60 -18.85 -4.63
N ALA A 157 11.02 -17.65 -4.62
CA ALA A 157 11.16 -16.68 -3.54
C ALA A 157 10.10 -16.81 -2.44
N GLY A 158 9.19 -17.78 -2.55
CA GLY A 158 8.06 -17.97 -1.64
C GLY A 158 6.92 -16.97 -1.82
N ARG A 159 6.96 -16.11 -2.84
CA ARG A 159 5.91 -15.12 -3.12
C ARG A 159 4.75 -15.79 -3.85
N LEU A 160 3.75 -16.20 -3.08
CA LEU A 160 2.51 -16.81 -3.57
C LEU A 160 1.32 -15.84 -3.41
N PRO A 161 0.24 -15.99 -4.19
CA PRO A 161 -0.96 -15.17 -4.05
C PRO A 161 -1.51 -15.24 -2.62
N GLY A 162 -1.76 -14.06 -2.03
CA GLY A 162 -2.28 -13.95 -0.66
C GLY A 162 -1.94 -12.60 -0.03
N TYR A 163 -2.43 -12.38 1.19
CA TYR A 163 -2.27 -11.10 1.88
C TYR A 163 -0.79 -10.77 2.20
N GLY A 164 0.03 -11.79 2.42
CA GLY A 164 1.46 -11.64 2.70
C GLY A 164 2.23 -10.98 1.55
N VAL A 165 1.91 -11.30 0.30
CA VAL A 165 2.61 -10.66 -0.83
C VAL A 165 2.21 -9.19 -0.99
N LEU A 166 1.04 -8.78 -0.49
CA LEU A 166 0.66 -7.36 -0.40
C LEU A 166 1.58 -6.61 0.56
N THR A 167 1.85 -7.20 1.74
CA THR A 167 2.84 -6.67 2.69
C THR A 167 4.22 -6.58 2.05
N ASN A 168 4.60 -7.58 1.25
CA ASN A 168 5.87 -7.58 0.52
C ASN A 168 5.95 -6.45 -0.53
N ILE A 169 4.86 -6.19 -1.26
CA ILE A 169 4.77 -5.08 -2.22
C ILE A 169 4.93 -3.74 -1.49
N ILE A 170 4.23 -3.55 -0.37
CA ILE A 170 4.18 -2.30 0.39
C ILE A 170 5.51 -2.03 1.10
N ASN A 171 6.02 -2.98 1.90
CA ASN A 171 7.19 -2.75 2.76
C ASN A 171 8.11 -3.97 2.92
N GLY A 172 8.21 -4.82 1.88
CA GLY A 172 8.91 -6.10 1.97
C GLY A 172 10.38 -6.02 2.38
N GLY A 173 11.11 -4.98 1.97
CA GLY A 173 12.51 -4.81 2.36
C GLY A 173 12.71 -4.63 3.87
N ILE A 174 11.68 -4.17 4.58
CA ILE A 174 11.71 -3.95 6.03
C ILE A 174 11.05 -5.10 6.79
N GLU A 175 9.99 -5.71 6.26
CA GLU A 175 9.13 -6.60 7.05
C GLU A 175 9.19 -8.07 6.65
N CYS A 176 9.60 -8.39 5.42
CA CYS A 176 9.54 -9.74 4.87
C CYS A 176 10.90 -10.44 4.89
N ASN A 177 10.89 -11.78 4.89
CA ASN A 177 12.07 -12.63 5.02
C ASN A 177 12.89 -12.41 6.31
N LYS A 178 12.20 -12.09 7.41
CA LYS A 178 12.80 -11.84 8.74
C LYS A 178 12.23 -12.74 9.83
N GLY A 179 11.45 -13.75 9.45
CA GLY A 179 10.65 -14.54 10.39
C GLY A 179 9.45 -13.76 10.92
N ALA A 180 8.74 -14.36 11.88
CA ALA A 180 7.58 -13.74 12.52
C ALA A 180 7.97 -12.45 13.24
N ASN A 181 7.26 -11.36 12.95
CA ASN A 181 7.51 -10.04 13.50
C ASN A 181 6.20 -9.29 13.78
N ASP A 182 6.27 -8.27 14.62
CA ASP A 182 5.07 -7.59 15.12
C ASP A 182 4.37 -6.77 14.04
N SER A 183 5.09 -6.18 13.09
CA SER A 183 4.49 -5.48 11.94
C SER A 183 3.63 -6.42 11.09
N GLY A 184 4.17 -7.59 10.75
CA GLY A 184 3.42 -8.61 10.01
C GLY A 184 2.19 -9.11 10.78
N LYS A 185 2.31 -9.34 12.09
CA LYS A 185 1.16 -9.71 12.95
C LYS A 185 0.10 -8.62 12.98
N ASP A 186 0.50 -7.35 13.07
CA ASP A 186 -0.44 -6.23 13.14
C ASP A 186 -1.22 -6.05 11.83
N ARG A 187 -0.53 -6.09 10.68
CA ARG A 187 -1.18 -6.09 9.35
C ARG A 187 -2.20 -7.22 9.21
N ILE A 188 -1.83 -8.43 9.66
CA ILE A 188 -2.72 -9.60 9.61
C ILE A 188 -3.90 -9.44 10.57
N GLY A 189 -3.69 -8.88 11.77
CA GLY A 189 -4.73 -8.66 12.76
C GLY A 189 -5.83 -7.71 12.28
N PHE A 190 -5.45 -6.59 11.65
CA PHE A 190 -6.42 -5.71 11.00
C PHE A 190 -7.19 -6.44 9.89
N TYR A 191 -6.50 -7.23 9.06
CA TYR A 191 -7.11 -7.96 7.96
C TYR A 191 -8.11 -9.01 8.44
N GLN A 192 -7.73 -9.80 9.45
CA GLN A 192 -8.62 -10.76 10.10
C GLN A 192 -9.87 -10.08 10.67
N ARG A 193 -9.72 -8.93 11.34
CA ARG A 193 -10.85 -8.16 11.87
C ARG A 193 -11.79 -7.68 10.76
N TYR A 194 -11.26 -7.06 9.70
CA TYR A 194 -12.10 -6.55 8.61
C TYR A 194 -12.77 -7.66 7.81
N CYS A 195 -12.07 -8.77 7.53
CA CYS A 195 -12.67 -9.95 6.91
C CYS A 195 -13.82 -10.52 7.77
N SER A 196 -13.63 -10.60 9.09
CA SER A 196 -14.67 -11.04 10.02
C SER A 196 -15.91 -10.13 9.97
N LEU A 197 -15.73 -8.79 10.02
CA LEU A 197 -16.82 -7.82 9.92
C LEU A 197 -17.58 -7.89 8.58
N MET A 198 -16.89 -8.24 7.49
CA MET A 198 -17.49 -8.36 6.16
C MET A 198 -18.06 -9.75 5.85
N GLY A 199 -17.81 -10.74 6.73
CA GLY A 199 -18.23 -12.12 6.55
C GLY A 199 -17.52 -12.84 5.40
N VAL A 200 -16.22 -12.62 5.22
CA VAL A 200 -15.40 -13.27 4.17
C VAL A 200 -14.19 -13.98 4.75
N SER A 201 -13.73 -15.03 4.07
CA SER A 201 -12.50 -15.75 4.45
C SER A 201 -11.26 -14.90 4.16
N VAL A 202 -10.29 -14.95 5.06
CA VAL A 202 -8.97 -14.32 4.91
C VAL A 202 -8.15 -14.99 3.79
N GLY A 203 -8.40 -16.27 3.51
CA GLY A 203 -7.60 -17.11 2.61
C GLY A 203 -6.24 -17.49 3.19
N ASP A 204 -5.39 -18.04 2.34
CA ASP A 204 -4.06 -18.54 2.70
C ASP A 204 -2.95 -17.48 2.48
N ASN A 205 -1.71 -17.84 2.80
CA ASN A 205 -0.50 -17.03 2.56
C ASN A 205 -0.62 -15.62 3.16
N LEU A 206 -1.01 -15.54 4.44
CA LEU A 206 -1.30 -14.28 5.12
C LEU A 206 -0.05 -13.48 5.48
N ASP A 207 1.07 -14.16 5.71
CA ASP A 207 2.32 -13.54 6.10
C ASP A 207 3.36 -13.55 4.96
N CYS A 208 4.39 -12.72 5.15
CA CYS A 208 5.56 -12.72 4.30
C CYS A 208 6.85 -13.07 5.07
N TYR A 209 6.73 -13.80 6.19
CA TYR A 209 7.83 -14.01 7.13
C TYR A 209 9.05 -14.67 6.47
N TYR A 210 8.82 -15.49 5.45
CA TYR A 210 9.84 -16.21 4.68
C TYR A 210 9.79 -15.91 3.17
N GLN A 211 9.04 -14.90 2.76
CA GLN A 211 9.02 -14.46 1.36
C GLN A 211 10.18 -13.52 1.09
N LYS A 212 11.05 -13.83 0.12
CA LYS A 212 12.12 -12.87 -0.25
C LYS A 212 11.49 -11.56 -0.75
N PRO A 213 12.01 -10.40 -0.33
CA PRO A 213 11.50 -9.12 -0.78
C PRO A 213 11.56 -8.99 -2.31
N PHE A 214 10.63 -8.25 -2.92
CA PHE A 214 10.85 -7.76 -4.28
C PHE A 214 12.05 -6.80 -4.27
N VAL A 215 13.03 -7.05 -5.14
CA VAL A 215 14.20 -6.18 -5.33
C VAL A 215 13.84 -5.19 -6.44
N VAL A 216 13.86 -3.91 -6.11
CA VAL A 216 13.60 -2.77 -7.02
C VAL A 216 14.92 -2.10 -7.37
#